data_AF-A0A2E9JG46-F1
#
_entry.id   AF-A0A2E9JG46-F1
#
_cell.length_a   1.000
_cell.length_b   1.000
_cell.length_c   1.000
_cell.angle_alpha   90.00
_cell.angle_beta   90.00
_cell.angle_gamma   90.00
#
_symmetry.space_group_name_H-M   'P 1'
#
loop_
_entity.id
_entity.type
_entity.pdbx_description
1 polymer ?
#
loop_
_entity_poly.entity_id
_entity_poly.type
_entity_poly.pdbx_seq_one_letter_code
_entity_poly.pdbx_strand_id
1 'polypeptide(L)'
;MSKAHKEHKGSTVHSIIETSDSAFPAFWKELAENDPLQNPLYLQQQGAASSPVDLATTESEFEDRSFLIIARDAPVFGCSLTTHKDDRGGTHMGYFGMEASTHVNCTAIANPSNNFEPQSICLLQEHITRLMEEVKSHSVDYLDPVSCGVMSPITQVLLERGATPTVQKAQLIDLSLSEHALDRNISKSYRGLIHWGRRNLQLKTLSASNIELSRGESTDGFLQSALNLASQRFENCLGYEALLRKGNAFLVRANYQGDAIANALFVHNHKTCHYLTASTTADAPHRPILHGMI
;
A
#
# COMPACT_ATOMS: atom_id res chain seq x y z
N MET A 1 31.92 -47.44 -14.62
CA MET A 1 31.57 -46.96 -13.27
C MET A 1 31.98 -45.49 -13.16
N SER A 2 31.05 -44.57 -13.42
CA SER A 2 31.28 -43.12 -13.33
C SER A 2 30.86 -42.65 -11.93
N LYS A 3 31.79 -42.06 -11.17
CA LYS A 3 31.53 -41.49 -9.85
C LYS A 3 30.77 -40.18 -10.02
N ALA A 4 29.52 -40.17 -9.60
CA ALA A 4 28.73 -38.95 -9.47
C ALA A 4 29.42 -37.98 -8.49
N HIS A 5 29.78 -36.80 -8.99
CA HIS A 5 30.14 -35.66 -8.16
C HIS A 5 28.89 -35.23 -7.38
N LYS A 6 28.90 -35.43 -6.06
CA LYS A 6 28.00 -34.74 -5.15
C LYS A 6 28.46 -33.29 -5.10
N GLU A 7 27.74 -32.41 -5.79
CA GLU A 7 27.81 -30.98 -5.53
C GLU A 7 27.50 -30.75 -4.04
N HIS A 8 28.47 -30.17 -3.33
CA HIS A 8 28.22 -29.59 -2.02
C HIS A 8 27.30 -28.38 -2.22
N LYS A 9 26.02 -28.52 -1.89
CA LYS A 9 25.15 -27.37 -1.60
C LYS A 9 25.78 -26.63 -0.43
N GLY A 10 26.47 -25.53 -0.72
CA GLY A 10 26.89 -24.59 0.31
C GLY A 10 25.67 -24.20 1.14
N SER A 11 25.81 -24.25 2.46
CA SER A 11 24.76 -23.85 3.39
C SER A 11 24.37 -22.40 3.09
N THR A 12 23.20 -22.20 2.48
CA THR A 12 22.65 -20.87 2.22
C THR A 12 22.27 -20.26 3.55
N VAL A 13 23.02 -19.25 3.99
CA VAL A 13 22.72 -18.52 5.22
C VAL A 13 21.45 -17.70 4.97
N HIS A 14 20.48 -17.91 5.85
CA HIS A 14 19.25 -17.14 5.91
C HIS A 14 19.21 -16.44 7.26
N SER A 15 18.79 -15.18 7.28
CA SER A 15 18.74 -14.38 8.50
C SER A 15 17.50 -13.49 8.51
N ILE A 16 17.17 -13.00 9.70
CA ILE A 16 16.08 -12.07 9.93
C ILE A 16 16.70 -10.74 10.34
N ILE A 17 16.22 -9.66 9.74
CA ILE A 17 16.62 -8.29 10.07
C ILE A 17 15.36 -7.53 10.49
N GLU A 18 15.31 -7.08 11.74
CA GLU A 18 14.22 -6.26 12.28
C GLU A 18 14.53 -4.76 12.09
N THR A 19 13.52 -3.89 12.22
CA THR A 19 13.65 -2.42 12.09
C THR A 19 14.72 -1.78 12.98
N SER A 20 15.06 -2.43 14.09
CA SER A 20 16.11 -1.98 15.02
C SER A 20 17.53 -2.18 14.48
N ASP A 21 17.72 -2.99 13.44
CA ASP A 21 19.00 -3.24 12.82
C ASP A 21 19.39 -2.12 11.85
N SER A 22 20.64 -1.66 11.95
CA SER A 22 21.18 -0.60 11.08
C SER A 22 21.18 -0.91 9.57
N ALA A 23 21.18 -2.20 9.19
CA ALA A 23 21.13 -2.63 7.80
C ALA A 23 19.71 -2.65 7.22
N PHE A 24 18.67 -2.63 8.06
CA PHE A 24 17.27 -2.73 7.66
C PHE A 24 16.89 -1.74 6.56
N PRO A 25 17.19 -0.42 6.65
CA PRO A 25 16.74 0.54 5.63
C PRO A 25 17.31 0.26 4.23
N ALA A 26 18.55 -0.25 4.16
CA ALA A 26 19.20 -0.55 2.88
C ALA A 26 18.51 -1.74 2.19
N PHE A 27 18.30 -2.84 2.94
CA PHE A 27 17.61 -4.02 2.42
C PHE A 27 16.12 -3.77 2.15
N TRP A 28 15.46 -2.95 2.98
CA TRP A 28 14.06 -2.58 2.75
C TRP A 28 13.90 -1.80 1.44
N LYS A 29 14.80 -0.85 1.17
CA LYS A 29 14.80 -0.11 -0.09
C LYS A 29 14.94 -1.05 -1.29
N GLU A 30 15.89 -1.99 -1.23
CA GLU A 30 16.08 -2.98 -2.29
C GLU A 30 14.84 -3.86 -2.48
N LEU A 31 14.22 -4.32 -1.40
CA LEU A 31 12.97 -5.08 -1.45
C LEU A 31 11.85 -4.26 -2.11
N ALA A 32 11.66 -3.01 -1.68
CA ALA A 32 10.62 -2.11 -2.18
C ALA A 32 10.75 -1.83 -3.68
N GLU A 33 11.98 -1.64 -4.17
CA GLU A 33 12.26 -1.43 -5.60
C GLU A 33 11.91 -2.66 -6.46
N ASN A 34 11.91 -3.84 -5.84
CA ASN A 34 11.66 -5.14 -6.48
C ASN A 34 10.34 -5.80 -6.07
N ASP A 35 9.50 -5.12 -5.27
CA ASP A 35 8.14 -5.59 -4.97
C ASP A 35 7.29 -5.54 -6.26
N PRO A 36 6.59 -6.62 -6.66
CA PRO A 36 5.76 -6.60 -7.86
C PRO A 36 4.56 -5.65 -7.77
N LEU A 37 4.04 -5.40 -6.56
CA LEU A 37 2.84 -4.59 -6.36
C LEU A 37 3.15 -3.12 -6.17
N GLN A 38 4.30 -2.84 -5.55
CA GLN A 38 4.73 -1.51 -5.16
C GLN A 38 3.58 -0.64 -4.64
N ASN A 39 2.83 -1.13 -3.65
CA ASN A 39 1.69 -0.39 -3.14
C ASN A 39 2.20 0.89 -2.44
N PRO A 40 1.83 2.09 -2.93
CA PRO A 40 2.43 3.33 -2.45
C PRO A 40 2.06 3.63 -1.00
N LEU A 41 0.99 3.04 -0.45
CA LEU A 41 0.62 3.22 0.96
C LEU A 41 1.60 2.55 1.92
N TYR A 42 2.20 1.43 1.52
CA TYR A 42 3.12 0.64 2.36
C TYR A 42 4.58 1.00 2.16
N LEU A 43 4.95 1.46 0.95
CA LEU A 43 6.36 1.73 0.62
C LEU A 43 6.83 3.14 0.99
N GLN A 44 5.93 4.09 1.24
CA GLN A 44 6.28 5.51 1.36
C GLN A 44 6.58 5.98 2.79
N GLN A 45 6.37 5.12 3.79
CA GLN A 45 6.52 5.52 5.19
C GLN A 45 7.97 5.44 5.72
N GLN A 46 8.88 4.71 5.06
CA GLN A 46 10.25 4.51 5.56
C GLN A 46 11.35 5.28 4.79
N GLY A 47 10.98 6.03 3.74
CA GLY A 47 11.93 6.69 2.83
C GLY A 47 12.59 7.99 3.32
N ALA A 48 12.50 8.37 4.59
CA ALA A 48 13.06 9.65 5.06
C ALA A 48 13.95 9.49 6.28
N ALA A 49 15.26 9.35 6.03
CA ALA A 49 16.34 9.67 6.98
C ALA A 49 16.48 11.20 7.21
N SER A 50 15.39 11.96 7.15
CA SER A 50 15.40 13.41 7.35
C SER A 50 14.12 13.84 8.07
N SER A 51 14.28 13.96 9.38
CA SER A 51 13.41 14.63 10.34
C SER A 51 12.03 13.98 10.62
N PRO A 52 11.81 13.39 11.82
CA PRO A 52 10.49 13.00 12.34
C PRO A 52 9.68 14.23 12.79
N VAL A 53 9.70 15.31 12.00
CA VAL A 53 9.06 16.58 12.36
C VAL A 53 7.92 16.79 11.37
N ASP A 54 6.78 16.18 11.69
CA ASP A 54 5.40 16.62 11.37
C ASP A 54 4.38 15.46 11.30
N LEU A 55 4.80 14.20 11.52
CA LEU A 55 3.91 13.08 11.90
C LEU A 55 3.98 12.74 13.41
N ALA A 56 4.97 13.31 14.12
CA ALA A 56 5.33 12.98 15.50
C ALA A 56 4.37 13.42 16.61
N THR A 57 3.17 13.91 16.30
CA THR A 57 2.14 14.12 17.34
C THR A 57 1.32 12.86 17.64
N THR A 58 1.48 11.78 16.87
CA THR A 58 0.77 10.48 17.06
C THR A 58 1.67 9.25 17.09
N GLU A 59 2.99 9.41 16.87
CA GLU A 59 3.96 8.28 16.92
C GLU A 59 4.10 7.63 18.31
N SER A 60 3.59 8.21 19.40
CA SER A 60 3.67 7.57 20.72
C SER A 60 2.81 6.32 20.89
N GLU A 61 1.94 6.01 19.92
CA GLU A 61 0.98 4.90 20.02
C GLU A 61 1.36 3.66 19.21
N PHE A 62 2.25 3.81 18.20
CA PHE A 62 2.67 2.70 17.34
C PHE A 62 4.13 2.30 17.61
N GLU A 63 4.36 1.00 17.76
CA GLU A 63 5.69 0.40 17.79
C GLU A 63 5.92 -0.33 16.45
N ASP A 64 6.96 0.05 15.70
CA ASP A 64 7.31 -0.59 14.44
C ASP A 64 8.00 -1.94 14.70
N ARG A 65 7.34 -3.02 14.23
CA ARG A 65 7.77 -4.42 14.35
C ARG A 65 8.05 -5.03 12.97
N SER A 66 8.27 -4.17 11.96
CA SER A 66 8.57 -4.62 10.60
C SER A 66 9.90 -5.39 10.57
N PHE A 67 9.99 -6.35 9.66
CA PHE A 67 11.17 -7.21 9.54
C PHE A 67 11.36 -7.71 8.11
N LEU A 68 12.56 -8.22 7.84
CA LEU A 68 13.01 -8.74 6.55
C LEU A 68 13.56 -10.15 6.72
N ILE A 69 13.35 -11.00 5.72
CA ILE A 69 14.06 -12.28 5.57
C ILE A 69 15.11 -12.10 4.47
N ILE A 70 16.38 -12.29 4.83
CA ILE A 70 17.51 -12.20 3.92
C ILE A 70 17.98 -13.61 3.57
N ALA A 71 18.23 -13.87 2.29
CA ALA A 71 18.89 -15.08 1.82
C ALA A 71 20.00 -14.72 0.86
N ARG A 72 21.21 -15.27 1.08
CA ARG A 72 22.39 -15.02 0.23
C ARG A 72 22.66 -13.51 0.03
N ASP A 73 22.55 -12.75 1.11
CA ASP A 73 22.76 -11.29 1.14
C ASP A 73 21.78 -10.46 0.32
N ALA A 74 20.61 -11.01 -0.04
CA ALA A 74 19.53 -10.28 -0.69
C ALA A 74 18.20 -10.45 0.10
N PRO A 75 17.35 -9.40 0.16
CA PRO A 75 16.05 -9.51 0.80
C PRO A 75 15.13 -10.37 -0.07
N VAL A 76 14.48 -11.36 0.54
CA VAL A 76 13.51 -12.24 -0.13
C VAL A 76 12.10 -11.84 0.23
N PHE A 77 11.86 -11.65 1.53
CA PHE A 77 10.59 -11.21 2.07
C PHE A 77 10.78 -10.00 2.98
N GLY A 78 9.73 -9.20 3.11
CA GLY A 78 9.57 -8.23 4.17
C GLY A 78 8.15 -8.24 4.69
N CYS A 79 7.96 -7.83 5.94
CA CYS A 79 6.64 -7.65 6.51
C CYS A 79 6.56 -6.23 7.06
N SER A 80 5.62 -5.45 6.53
CA SER A 80 5.23 -4.16 7.10
C SER A 80 4.31 -4.44 8.28
N LEU A 81 4.78 -4.14 9.49
CA LEU A 81 4.07 -4.49 10.72
C LEU A 81 4.36 -3.47 11.82
N THR A 82 3.30 -3.06 12.51
CA THR A 82 3.33 -2.22 13.70
C THR A 82 2.37 -2.81 14.73
N THR A 83 2.60 -2.47 15.99
CA THR A 83 1.68 -2.75 17.09
C THR A 83 1.23 -1.48 17.75
N HIS A 84 -0.04 -1.40 18.13
CA HIS A 84 -0.57 -0.29 18.93
C HIS A 84 -1.62 -0.78 19.92
N LYS A 85 -2.07 0.09 20.82
CA LYS A 85 -3.20 -0.20 21.70
C LYS A 85 -4.44 0.49 21.17
N ASP A 86 -5.56 -0.22 21.17
CA ASP A 86 -6.87 0.34 20.86
C ASP A 86 -7.42 1.18 22.03
N ASP A 87 -8.56 1.84 21.82
CA ASP A 87 -9.27 2.64 22.84
C ASP A 87 -9.65 1.84 24.11
N ARG A 88 -9.68 0.51 24.02
CA ARG A 88 -10.00 -0.41 25.11
C ARG A 88 -8.75 -0.96 25.80
N GLY A 89 -7.56 -0.54 25.36
CA GLY A 89 -6.26 -1.01 25.84
C GLY A 89 -5.82 -2.37 25.29
N GLY A 90 -6.55 -2.93 24.33
CA GLY A 90 -6.21 -4.16 23.63
C GLY A 90 -5.09 -3.92 22.62
N THR A 91 -4.09 -4.79 22.61
CA THR A 91 -3.00 -4.73 21.62
C THR A 91 -3.48 -5.18 20.25
N HIS A 92 -3.25 -4.37 19.22
CA HIS A 92 -3.58 -4.64 17.83
C HIS A 92 -2.32 -4.72 16.95
N MET A 93 -2.30 -5.65 15.98
CA MET A 93 -1.25 -5.77 14.97
C MET A 93 -1.78 -5.35 13.60
N GLY A 94 -1.11 -4.36 12.99
CA GLY A 94 -1.45 -3.82 11.67
C GLY A 94 -0.25 -3.06 11.09
N TYR A 95 -0.44 -2.01 10.31
CA TYR A 95 0.62 -1.12 9.83
C TYR A 95 0.15 0.33 9.84
N PHE A 96 0.49 1.08 10.89
CA PHE A 96 0.14 2.50 11.06
C PHE A 96 -1.36 2.78 10.79
N GLY A 97 -2.23 2.01 11.42
CA GLY A 97 -3.69 2.10 11.28
C GLY A 97 -4.26 1.39 10.03
N MET A 98 -3.41 0.75 9.23
CA MET A 98 -3.82 -0.11 8.12
C MET A 98 -3.57 -1.58 8.44
N GLU A 99 -3.91 -2.47 7.51
CA GLU A 99 -3.57 -3.89 7.60
C GLU A 99 -2.07 -4.10 7.42
N ALA A 100 -1.46 -5.00 8.19
CA ALA A 100 -0.09 -5.47 7.93
C ALA A 100 0.00 -6.17 6.56
N SER A 101 1.18 -6.21 5.95
CA SER A 101 1.35 -6.77 4.60
C SER A 101 2.73 -7.39 4.38
N THR A 102 2.78 -8.45 3.57
CA THR A 102 4.05 -9.05 3.09
C THR A 102 4.47 -8.44 1.77
N HIS A 103 5.75 -8.13 1.70
CA HIS A 103 6.48 -7.69 0.53
C HIS A 103 7.38 -8.82 0.04
N VAL A 104 7.54 -8.91 -1.28
CA VAL A 104 8.28 -9.99 -1.93
C VAL A 104 9.28 -9.40 -2.91
N ASN A 105 10.53 -9.83 -2.85
CA ASN A 105 11.50 -9.46 -3.88
C ASN A 105 11.32 -10.37 -5.09
N CYS A 106 10.73 -9.86 -6.17
CA CYS A 106 10.52 -10.66 -7.38
C CYS A 106 11.82 -11.05 -8.09
N THR A 107 12.91 -10.28 -7.91
CA THR A 107 14.22 -10.59 -8.52
C THR A 107 14.94 -11.73 -7.81
N ALA A 108 14.60 -11.98 -6.54
CA ALA A 108 15.02 -13.18 -5.83
C ALA A 108 14.33 -14.46 -6.38
N ILE A 109 13.36 -14.30 -7.28
CA ILE A 109 12.64 -15.40 -7.93
C ILE A 109 13.23 -15.61 -9.34
N ALA A 110 14.04 -16.65 -9.51
CA ALA A 110 14.71 -16.95 -10.79
C ALA A 110 13.75 -17.23 -11.96
N ASN A 111 12.49 -17.58 -11.68
CA ASN A 111 11.37 -17.70 -12.62
C ASN A 111 10.09 -17.35 -11.87
N PRO A 112 9.11 -16.60 -12.44
CA PRO A 112 7.82 -16.32 -11.80
C PRO A 112 7.11 -17.62 -11.42
N SER A 113 7.38 -18.07 -10.20
CA SER A 113 7.01 -19.35 -9.63
C SER A 113 7.10 -19.16 -8.12
N ASN A 114 6.25 -19.84 -7.36
CA ASN A 114 6.23 -19.73 -5.89
C ASN A 114 7.37 -20.51 -5.23
N ASN A 115 8.46 -20.72 -5.95
CA ASN A 115 9.56 -21.57 -5.52
C ASN A 115 10.55 -20.76 -4.70
N PHE A 116 10.06 -20.08 -3.65
CA PHE A 116 10.93 -19.51 -2.64
C PHE A 116 11.68 -20.64 -1.93
N GLU A 117 12.89 -20.35 -1.45
CA GLU A 117 13.62 -21.33 -0.66
C GLU A 117 12.79 -21.73 0.57
N PRO A 118 12.55 -23.04 0.81
CA PRO A 118 11.75 -23.48 1.95
C PRO A 118 12.22 -22.92 3.28
N GLN A 119 13.53 -22.67 3.42
CA GLN A 119 14.12 -22.08 4.62
C GLN A 119 13.66 -20.64 4.84
N SER A 120 13.57 -19.80 3.79
CA SER A 120 13.01 -18.45 3.90
C SER A 120 11.54 -18.47 4.32
N ILE A 121 10.76 -19.42 3.78
CA ILE A 121 9.36 -19.60 4.14
C ILE A 121 9.23 -20.00 5.62
N CYS A 122 9.98 -21.00 6.07
CA CYS A 122 9.95 -21.43 7.46
C CYS A 122 10.34 -20.29 8.40
N LEU A 123 11.42 -19.55 8.11
CA LEU A 123 11.83 -18.41 8.93
C LEU A 123 10.76 -17.30 9.00
N LEU A 124 10.10 -17.00 7.88
CA LEU A 124 8.99 -16.05 7.85
C LEU A 124 7.84 -16.50 8.78
N GLN A 125 7.44 -17.76 8.68
CA GLN A 125 6.35 -18.35 9.45
C GLN A 125 6.68 -18.46 10.95
N GLU A 126 7.90 -18.89 11.28
CA GLU A 126 8.39 -18.99 12.66
C GLU A 126 8.46 -17.61 13.31
N HIS A 127 8.96 -16.61 12.59
CA HIS A 127 9.12 -15.27 13.11
C HIS A 127 7.78 -14.57 13.36
N ILE A 128 6.83 -14.63 12.41
CA ILE A 128 5.51 -14.03 12.63
C ILE A 128 4.76 -14.74 13.76
N THR A 129 4.91 -16.07 13.87
CA THR A 129 4.38 -16.88 14.97
C THR A 129 4.91 -16.38 16.32
N ARG A 130 6.23 -16.22 16.42
CA ARG A 130 6.89 -15.69 17.61
C ARG A 130 6.41 -14.28 17.95
N LEU A 131 6.35 -13.37 16.97
CA LEU A 131 5.86 -12.01 17.18
C LEU A 131 4.43 -11.99 17.71
N MET A 132 3.52 -12.78 17.15
CA MET A 132 2.15 -12.88 17.65
C MET A 132 2.08 -13.38 19.10
N GLU A 133 2.96 -14.30 19.48
CA GLU A 133 3.05 -14.83 20.86
C GLU A 133 3.67 -13.84 21.85
N GLU A 134 4.68 -13.09 21.41
CA GLU A 134 5.32 -12.03 22.20
C GLU A 134 4.36 -10.86 22.44
N VAL A 135 3.71 -10.39 21.38
CA VAL A 135 2.80 -9.23 21.39
C VAL A 135 1.48 -9.56 22.10
N LYS A 136 1.03 -10.81 22.02
CA LYS A 136 -0.29 -11.27 22.52
C LYS A 136 -1.41 -10.37 22.01
N SER A 137 -1.42 -10.15 20.70
CA SER A 137 -2.40 -9.30 20.03
C SER A 137 -3.83 -9.82 20.24
N HIS A 138 -4.74 -8.91 20.53
CA HIS A 138 -6.18 -9.19 20.59
C HIS A 138 -6.76 -9.33 19.17
N SER A 139 -6.20 -8.60 18.21
CA SER A 139 -6.56 -8.66 16.79
C SER A 139 -5.36 -8.41 15.89
N VAL A 140 -5.43 -8.98 14.69
CA VAL A 140 -4.44 -8.84 13.62
C VAL A 140 -5.20 -8.54 12.34
N ASP A 141 -4.96 -7.36 11.76
CA ASP A 141 -5.44 -7.03 10.43
C ASP A 141 -4.32 -7.21 9.42
N TYR A 142 -4.59 -7.97 8.36
CA TYR A 142 -3.57 -8.39 7.41
C TYR A 142 -4.12 -8.41 5.98
N LEU A 143 -3.42 -7.71 5.09
CA LEU A 143 -3.71 -7.65 3.67
C LEU A 143 -2.74 -8.54 2.91
N ASP A 144 -3.28 -9.60 2.30
CA ASP A 144 -2.56 -10.39 1.33
C ASP A 144 -3.02 -10.00 -0.09
N PRO A 145 -2.18 -9.35 -0.89
CA PRO A 145 -2.52 -8.98 -2.25
C PRO A 145 -2.58 -10.18 -3.23
N VAL A 146 -2.27 -11.40 -2.78
CA VAL A 146 -2.32 -12.65 -3.57
C VAL A 146 -1.61 -12.49 -4.92
N SER A 147 -0.35 -12.06 -4.85
CA SER A 147 0.49 -11.86 -6.03
C SER A 147 0.58 -13.14 -6.86
N CYS A 148 0.26 -13.04 -8.16
CA CYS A 148 0.29 -14.17 -9.09
C CYS A 148 -0.60 -15.37 -8.68
N GLY A 149 -1.68 -15.13 -7.93
CA GLY A 149 -2.67 -16.15 -7.57
C GLY A 149 -2.30 -17.01 -6.36
N VAL A 150 -1.35 -16.53 -5.54
CA VAL A 150 -0.74 -17.34 -4.48
C VAL A 150 -0.74 -16.56 -3.18
N MET A 151 -1.19 -17.24 -2.12
CA MET A 151 -1.22 -16.67 -0.77
C MET A 151 0.19 -16.62 -0.17
N SER A 152 0.46 -15.56 0.58
CA SER A 152 1.69 -15.43 1.35
C SER A 152 1.79 -16.52 2.43
N PRO A 153 3.01 -16.94 2.81
CA PRO A 153 3.18 -17.87 3.92
C PRO A 153 2.62 -17.37 5.26
N ILE A 154 2.54 -16.05 5.46
CA ILE A 154 1.93 -15.45 6.65
C ILE A 154 0.42 -15.73 6.67
N THR A 155 -0.25 -15.55 5.54
CA THR A 155 -1.70 -15.84 5.41
C THR A 155 -2.01 -17.27 5.81
N GLN A 156 -1.17 -18.23 5.44
CA GLN A 156 -1.32 -19.62 5.87
C GLN A 156 -1.26 -19.74 7.41
N VAL A 157 -0.27 -19.13 8.06
CA VAL A 157 -0.14 -19.15 9.52
C VAL A 157 -1.36 -18.51 10.18
N LEU A 158 -1.85 -17.39 9.66
CA LEU A 158 -3.03 -16.71 10.19
C LEU A 158 -4.29 -17.60 10.07
N LEU A 159 -4.50 -18.24 8.92
CA LEU A 159 -5.63 -19.16 8.70
C LEU A 159 -5.56 -20.38 9.63
N GLU A 160 -4.38 -20.97 9.81
CA GLU A 160 -4.16 -22.09 10.74
C GLU A 160 -4.47 -21.70 12.21
N ARG A 161 -4.33 -20.41 12.54
CA ARG A 161 -4.69 -19.83 13.84
C ARG A 161 -6.12 -19.32 13.95
N GLY A 162 -6.97 -19.59 12.95
CA GLY A 162 -8.40 -19.26 12.96
C GLY A 162 -8.75 -17.86 12.45
N ALA A 163 -7.84 -17.19 11.73
CA ALA A 163 -8.19 -15.96 11.03
C ALA A 163 -9.31 -16.20 10.01
N THR A 164 -10.19 -15.22 9.85
CA THR A 164 -11.31 -15.30 8.91
C THR A 164 -10.97 -14.51 7.64
N PRO A 165 -10.78 -15.17 6.48
CA PRO A 165 -10.39 -14.49 5.26
C PRO A 165 -11.56 -13.69 4.69
N THR A 166 -11.29 -12.46 4.25
CA THR A 166 -12.22 -11.64 3.47
C THR A 166 -11.63 -11.42 2.09
N VAL A 167 -12.28 -11.97 1.05
CA VAL A 167 -11.81 -11.81 -0.33
C VAL A 167 -12.24 -10.46 -0.88
N GLN A 168 -11.26 -9.62 -1.20
CA GLN A 168 -11.47 -8.34 -1.88
C GLN A 168 -11.05 -8.44 -3.35
N LYS A 169 -11.79 -7.77 -4.23
CA LYS A 169 -11.43 -7.68 -5.65
C LYS A 169 -10.85 -6.29 -5.92
N ALA A 170 -9.63 -6.27 -6.46
CA ALA A 170 -9.02 -5.06 -6.98
C ALA A 170 -9.14 -5.04 -8.52
N GLN A 171 -9.45 -3.87 -9.08
CA GLN A 171 -9.42 -3.64 -10.51
C GLN A 171 -8.09 -2.95 -10.85
N LEU A 172 -7.29 -3.58 -11.70
CA LEU A 172 -6.06 -3.00 -12.23
C LEU A 172 -6.30 -2.49 -13.65
N ILE A 173 -5.76 -1.30 -13.94
CA ILE A 173 -5.77 -0.69 -15.27
C ILE A 173 -4.32 -0.52 -15.70
N ASP A 174 -3.94 -1.17 -16.80
CA ASP A 174 -2.60 -1.08 -17.35
C ASP A 174 -2.42 0.22 -18.14
N LEU A 175 -1.86 1.24 -17.49
CA LEU A 175 -1.60 2.55 -18.09
C LEU A 175 -0.40 2.56 -19.05
N SER A 176 0.31 1.44 -19.24
CA SER A 176 1.33 1.32 -20.31
C SER A 176 0.70 1.20 -21.70
N LEU A 177 -0.59 0.85 -21.77
CA LEU A 177 -1.36 0.81 -23.00
C LEU A 177 -1.61 2.23 -23.53
N SER A 178 -1.59 2.38 -24.86
CA SER A 178 -2.00 3.63 -25.50
C SER A 178 -3.43 4.03 -25.12
N GLU A 179 -3.73 5.34 -25.11
CA GLU A 179 -5.10 5.83 -24.85
C GLU A 179 -6.16 5.17 -25.74
N HIS A 180 -5.85 4.92 -27.02
CA HIS A 180 -6.75 4.24 -27.93
C HIS A 180 -7.01 2.79 -27.52
N ALA A 181 -5.98 2.07 -27.05
CA ALA A 181 -6.13 0.71 -26.56
C ALA A 181 -6.94 0.67 -25.25
N LEU A 182 -6.68 1.61 -24.33
CA LEU A 182 -7.47 1.79 -23.11
C LEU A 182 -8.95 2.05 -23.43
N ASP A 183 -9.24 3.02 -24.30
CA ASP A 183 -10.61 3.37 -24.68
C ASP A 183 -11.36 2.17 -25.28
N ARG A 184 -10.73 1.40 -26.19
CA ARG A 184 -11.35 0.21 -26.78
C ARG A 184 -11.67 -0.88 -25.75
N ASN A 185 -10.89 -1.00 -24.69
CA ASN A 185 -11.11 -1.97 -23.61
C ASN A 185 -12.22 -1.55 -22.64
N ILE A 186 -12.71 -0.31 -22.73
CA ILE A 186 -13.82 0.18 -21.91
C ILE A 186 -15.15 -0.21 -22.58
N SER A 187 -16.05 -0.81 -21.79
CA SER A 187 -17.38 -1.16 -22.27
C SER A 187 -18.12 0.05 -22.86
N LYS A 188 -19.00 -0.18 -23.83
CA LYS A 188 -19.71 0.90 -24.54
C LYS A 188 -20.51 1.81 -23.59
N SER A 189 -21.10 1.25 -22.53
CA SER A 189 -21.85 2.04 -21.52
C SER A 189 -20.92 3.00 -20.80
N TYR A 190 -19.78 2.53 -20.30
CA TYR A 190 -18.80 3.36 -19.58
C TYR A 190 -18.13 4.42 -20.46
N ARG A 191 -17.81 4.10 -21.73
CA ARG A 191 -17.27 5.11 -22.67
C ARG A 191 -18.19 6.31 -22.83
N GLY A 192 -19.50 6.08 -22.95
CA GLY A 192 -20.48 7.16 -23.03
C GLY A 192 -20.44 8.08 -21.81
N LEU A 193 -20.23 7.51 -20.61
CA LEU A 193 -20.13 8.25 -19.36
C LEU A 193 -18.84 9.07 -19.28
N ILE A 194 -17.71 8.48 -19.67
CA ILE A 194 -16.40 9.16 -19.73
C ILE A 194 -16.46 10.32 -20.72
N HIS A 195 -16.99 10.10 -21.93
CA HIS A 195 -17.14 11.16 -22.94
C HIS A 195 -18.12 12.26 -22.50
N TRP A 196 -19.14 11.92 -21.72
CA TRP A 196 -19.99 12.93 -21.11
C TRP A 196 -19.19 13.75 -20.10
N GLY A 197 -18.46 13.09 -19.19
CA GLY A 197 -17.59 13.76 -18.22
C GLY A 197 -16.60 14.71 -18.88
N ARG A 198 -15.82 14.23 -19.86
CA ARG A 198 -14.83 15.04 -20.60
C ARG A 198 -15.41 16.27 -21.31
N ARG A 199 -16.67 16.22 -21.75
CA ARG A 199 -17.33 17.34 -22.46
C ARG A 199 -17.96 18.37 -21.53
N ASN A 200 -18.33 17.97 -20.32
CA ASN A 200 -19.17 18.78 -19.44
C ASN A 200 -18.46 19.20 -18.16
N LEU A 201 -17.40 18.49 -17.77
CA LEU A 201 -16.62 18.77 -16.57
C LEU A 201 -15.33 19.48 -16.94
N GLN A 202 -14.97 20.47 -16.14
CA GLN A 202 -13.62 21.01 -16.12
C GLN A 202 -12.84 20.27 -15.04
N LEU A 203 -11.87 19.45 -15.45
CA LEU A 203 -11.04 18.69 -14.53
C LEU A 203 -9.77 19.48 -14.20
N LYS A 204 -9.42 19.57 -12.92
CA LYS A 204 -8.20 20.20 -12.45
C LYS A 204 -7.47 19.27 -11.49
N THR A 205 -6.20 19.00 -11.79
CA THR A 205 -5.33 18.25 -10.87
C THR A 205 -4.73 19.19 -9.83
N LEU A 206 -4.86 18.83 -8.57
CA LEU A 206 -4.29 19.56 -7.44
C LEU A 206 -3.21 18.69 -6.77
N SER A 207 -2.03 19.27 -6.56
CA SER A 207 -0.83 18.69 -5.96
C SER A 207 -0.28 19.65 -4.91
N ALA A 208 0.70 19.22 -4.10
CA ALA A 208 1.28 20.12 -3.09
C ALA A 208 1.86 21.43 -3.66
N SER A 209 2.27 21.45 -4.92
CA SER A 209 2.77 22.67 -5.58
C SER A 209 1.69 23.72 -5.89
N ASN A 210 0.41 23.36 -5.86
CA ASN A 210 -0.69 24.24 -6.25
C ASN A 210 -1.85 24.28 -5.23
N ILE A 211 -1.64 23.68 -4.06
CA ILE A 211 -2.52 23.75 -2.89
C ILE A 211 -1.79 24.55 -1.82
N GLU A 212 -2.44 25.60 -1.30
CA GLU A 212 -1.96 26.28 -0.10
C GLU A 212 -2.26 25.40 1.13
N LEU A 213 -1.27 24.59 1.52
CA LEU A 213 -1.33 23.79 2.75
C LEU A 213 -0.78 24.64 3.91
N SER A 214 -1.65 25.42 4.55
CA SER A 214 -1.28 26.19 5.75
C SER A 214 -1.41 25.32 7.02
N ARG A 215 -0.29 25.02 7.70
CA ARG A 215 -0.24 24.44 9.07
C ARG A 215 -1.28 23.34 9.37
N GLY A 216 -1.41 22.32 8.52
CA GLY A 216 -2.28 21.17 8.79
C GLY A 216 -3.77 21.40 8.58
N GLU A 217 -4.18 22.56 8.04
CA GLU A 217 -5.56 22.85 7.66
C GLU A 217 -5.60 23.38 6.23
N SER A 218 -6.30 22.66 5.37
CA SER A 218 -6.65 23.15 4.05
C SER A 218 -7.74 24.21 4.17
N THR A 219 -7.49 25.43 3.69
CA THR A 219 -8.54 26.46 3.53
C THR A 219 -9.59 26.08 2.47
N ASP A 220 -9.28 25.07 1.66
CA ASP A 220 -10.20 24.45 0.73
C ASP A 220 -11.00 23.36 1.44
N GLY A 221 -12.22 23.69 1.87
CA GLY A 221 -13.12 22.77 2.57
C GLY A 221 -13.45 21.49 1.78
N PHE A 222 -13.21 21.50 0.47
CA PHE A 222 -13.42 20.35 -0.40
C PHE A 222 -12.23 19.38 -0.40
N LEU A 223 -10.99 19.87 -0.25
CA LEU A 223 -9.83 19.03 0.06
C LEU A 223 -9.97 18.45 1.47
N GLN A 224 -10.39 19.25 2.45
CA GLN A 224 -10.64 18.75 3.80
C GLN A 224 -11.71 17.65 3.81
N SER A 225 -12.78 17.79 3.03
CA SER A 225 -13.80 16.75 2.89
C SER A 225 -13.25 15.45 2.29
N ALA A 226 -12.42 15.52 1.24
CA ALA A 226 -11.82 14.34 0.64
C ALA A 226 -10.84 13.64 1.59
N LEU A 227 -10.03 14.42 2.32
CA LEU A 227 -9.13 13.89 3.35
C LEU A 227 -9.90 13.26 4.51
N ASN A 228 -10.91 13.94 5.05
CA ASN A 228 -11.75 13.40 6.12
C ASN A 228 -12.46 12.11 5.71
N LEU A 229 -12.95 12.03 4.46
CA LEU A 229 -13.58 10.81 3.96
C LEU A 229 -12.58 9.67 3.83
N ALA A 230 -11.35 9.95 3.39
CA ALA A 230 -10.28 8.97 3.37
C ALA A 230 -9.95 8.50 4.80
N SER A 231 -9.80 9.43 5.74
CA SER A 231 -9.50 9.11 7.14
C SER A 231 -10.61 8.31 7.83
N GLN A 232 -11.88 8.61 7.56
CA GLN A 232 -13.00 7.84 8.10
C GLN A 232 -13.08 6.43 7.51
N ARG A 233 -12.76 6.28 6.22
CA ARG A 233 -12.87 5.00 5.53
C ARG A 233 -11.74 4.04 5.89
N PHE A 234 -10.56 4.57 6.12
CA PHE A 234 -9.36 3.77 6.36
C PHE A 234 -8.89 3.85 7.83
N GLU A 235 -9.71 4.42 8.72
CA GLU A 235 -9.37 4.72 10.13
C GLU A 235 -8.00 5.40 10.30
N ASN A 236 -7.56 6.08 9.23
CA ASN A 236 -6.21 6.56 9.06
C ASN A 236 -6.24 8.07 8.81
N CYS A 237 -6.20 8.84 9.91
CA CYS A 237 -6.00 10.30 9.84
C CYS A 237 -4.57 10.69 9.44
N LEU A 238 -3.64 9.73 9.30
CA LEU A 238 -2.20 9.96 9.32
C LEU A 238 -1.56 9.44 8.03
N GLY A 239 -1.60 10.25 6.98
CA GLY A 239 -0.69 10.03 5.87
C GLY A 239 -1.03 10.77 4.60
N TYR A 240 -2.30 10.90 4.23
CA TYR A 240 -2.63 11.41 2.89
C TYR A 240 -2.20 12.86 2.67
N GLU A 241 -2.29 13.72 3.68
CA GLU A 241 -1.74 15.07 3.59
C GLU A 241 -0.20 15.06 3.50
N ALA A 242 0.47 14.19 4.26
CA ALA A 242 1.92 14.00 4.17
C ALA A 242 2.34 13.46 2.79
N LEU A 243 1.56 12.55 2.21
CA LEU A 243 1.76 12.04 0.86
C LEU A 243 1.54 13.13 -0.19
N LEU A 244 0.52 13.97 -0.03
CA LEU A 244 0.32 15.16 -0.86
C LEU A 244 1.54 16.07 -0.79
N ARG A 245 1.98 16.46 0.42
CA ARG A 245 3.17 17.31 0.66
C ARG A 245 4.45 16.74 0.04
N LYS A 246 4.64 15.42 0.12
CA LYS A 246 5.79 14.71 -0.48
C LYS A 246 5.68 14.56 -2.00
N GLY A 247 4.57 14.96 -2.63
CA GLY A 247 4.35 14.82 -4.07
C GLY A 247 4.00 13.39 -4.51
N ASN A 248 3.59 12.55 -3.57
CA ASN A 248 3.20 11.16 -3.78
C ASN A 248 1.67 10.97 -3.82
N ALA A 249 0.92 12.06 -3.81
CA ALA A 249 -0.52 12.06 -3.94
C ALA A 249 -0.97 13.30 -4.71
N PHE A 250 -2.16 13.22 -5.30
CA PHE A 250 -2.83 14.34 -5.93
C PHE A 250 -4.35 14.19 -5.82
N LEU A 251 -5.05 15.31 -5.92
CA LEU A 251 -6.49 15.33 -6.12
C LEU A 251 -6.82 15.59 -7.58
N VAL A 252 -7.91 15.01 -8.06
CA VAL A 252 -8.61 15.47 -9.26
C VAL A 252 -9.89 16.15 -8.81
N ARG A 253 -10.05 17.43 -9.13
CA ARG A 253 -11.29 18.18 -8.93
C ARG A 253 -12.08 18.25 -10.22
N ALA A 254 -13.38 17.98 -10.14
CA ALA A 254 -14.31 18.22 -11.23
C ALA A 254 -15.18 19.44 -10.92
N ASN A 255 -15.16 20.41 -11.83
CA ASN A 255 -16.08 21.54 -11.82
C ASN A 255 -17.15 21.36 -12.91
N TYR A 256 -18.39 21.71 -12.60
CA TYR A 256 -19.51 21.71 -13.54
C TYR A 256 -20.19 23.07 -13.50
N GLN A 257 -20.32 23.72 -14.66
CA GLN A 257 -20.91 25.07 -14.78
C GLN A 257 -20.24 26.14 -13.89
N GLY A 258 -18.96 25.96 -13.54
CA GLY A 258 -18.19 26.89 -12.72
C GLY A 258 -18.04 26.45 -11.26
N ASP A 259 -18.88 25.54 -10.79
CA ASP A 259 -18.89 25.10 -9.39
C ASP A 259 -18.11 23.79 -9.20
N ALA A 260 -17.37 23.68 -8.10
CA ALA A 260 -16.72 22.43 -7.70
C ALA A 260 -17.77 21.43 -7.21
N ILE A 261 -17.87 20.29 -7.90
CA ILE A 261 -18.93 19.30 -7.62
C ILE A 261 -18.38 17.94 -7.17
N ALA A 262 -17.11 17.64 -7.43
CA ALA A 262 -16.51 16.38 -7.01
C ALA A 262 -14.98 16.50 -6.84
N ASN A 263 -14.43 15.69 -5.95
CA ASN A 263 -13.00 15.46 -5.80
C ASN A 263 -12.70 13.97 -5.73
N ALA A 264 -11.59 13.54 -6.29
CA ALA A 264 -11.04 12.20 -6.15
C ALA A 264 -9.58 12.28 -5.68
N LEU A 265 -9.22 11.46 -4.70
CA LEU A 265 -7.88 11.36 -4.15
C LEU A 265 -7.15 10.15 -4.73
N PHE A 266 -5.95 10.42 -5.24
CA PHE A 266 -5.05 9.41 -5.77
C PHE A 266 -3.73 9.45 -5.02
N VAL A 267 -3.17 8.28 -4.75
CA VAL A 267 -1.82 8.11 -4.22
C VAL A 267 -1.01 7.31 -5.23
N HIS A 268 0.22 7.73 -5.48
CA HIS A 268 1.03 7.13 -6.53
C HIS A 268 2.51 7.06 -6.13
N ASN A 269 3.22 6.21 -6.85
CA ASN A 269 4.68 6.25 -6.94
C ASN A 269 5.06 6.26 -8.43
N HIS A 270 6.26 5.76 -8.78
CA HIS A 270 6.75 5.74 -10.15
C HIS A 270 6.20 4.57 -11.00
N LYS A 271 5.57 3.55 -10.39
CA LYS A 271 4.99 2.39 -11.11
C LYS A 271 3.47 2.30 -11.00
N THR A 272 2.89 2.64 -9.86
CA THR A 272 1.45 2.45 -9.59
C THR A 272 0.77 3.75 -9.16
N CYS A 273 -0.53 3.83 -9.47
CA CYS A 273 -1.42 4.91 -9.05
C CYS A 273 -2.72 4.29 -8.52
N HIS A 274 -3.06 4.63 -7.28
CA HIS A 274 -4.17 4.05 -6.54
C HIS A 274 -5.26 5.12 -6.37
N TYR A 275 -6.46 4.82 -6.86
CA TYR A 275 -7.67 5.57 -6.50
C TYR A 275 -8.08 5.18 -5.08
N LEU A 276 -8.09 6.15 -4.16
CA LEU A 276 -8.43 5.88 -2.76
C LEU A 276 -9.90 6.14 -2.47
N THR A 277 -10.35 7.35 -2.79
CA THR A 277 -11.70 7.79 -2.48
C THR A 277 -12.11 8.94 -3.40
N ALA A 278 -13.41 9.17 -3.50
CA ALA A 278 -13.97 10.36 -4.09
C ALA A 278 -15.21 10.81 -3.34
N SER A 279 -15.47 12.11 -3.38
CA SER A 279 -16.67 12.73 -2.83
C SER A 279 -17.33 13.60 -3.89
N THR A 280 -18.66 13.73 -3.78
CA THR A 280 -19.47 14.64 -4.60
C THR A 280 -20.30 15.54 -3.68
N THR A 281 -20.62 16.75 -4.11
CA THR A 281 -21.61 17.59 -3.40
C THR A 281 -23.03 17.08 -3.60
N ALA A 282 -23.95 17.56 -2.75
CA ALA A 282 -25.39 17.31 -2.92
C ALA A 282 -25.93 17.91 -4.23
N ASP A 283 -25.34 19.01 -4.70
CA ASP A 283 -25.73 19.72 -5.93
C ASP A 283 -25.10 19.12 -7.20
N ALA A 284 -24.35 18.02 -7.05
CA ALA A 284 -23.79 17.29 -8.18
C ALA A 284 -24.92 16.83 -9.13
N PRO A 285 -24.79 17.02 -10.46
CA PRO A 285 -25.79 16.53 -11.40
C PRO A 285 -26.02 15.03 -11.22
N HIS A 286 -27.26 14.57 -11.46
CA HIS A 286 -27.62 13.14 -11.51
C HIS A 286 -27.01 12.43 -12.72
N ARG A 287 -25.69 12.46 -12.81
CA ARG A 287 -24.82 11.95 -13.86
C ARG A 287 -23.57 11.36 -13.22
N PRO A 288 -22.94 10.38 -13.87
CA PRO A 288 -21.83 9.63 -13.28
C PRO A 288 -20.50 10.39 -13.36
N ILE A 289 -20.39 11.50 -12.62
CA ILE A 289 -19.25 12.44 -12.61
C ILE A 289 -17.91 11.72 -12.39
N LEU A 290 -17.88 10.80 -11.42
CA LEU A 290 -16.65 10.09 -11.04
C LEU A 290 -16.05 9.26 -12.17
N HIS A 291 -16.86 8.82 -13.14
CA HIS A 291 -16.35 8.04 -14.26
C HIS A 291 -15.52 8.89 -15.23
N GLY A 292 -15.74 10.20 -15.26
CA GLY A 292 -14.91 11.11 -16.05
C GLY A 292 -13.59 11.49 -15.36
N MET A 293 -13.43 11.15 -14.07
CA MET A 293 -12.28 11.53 -13.24
C MET A 293 -11.23 10.42 -13.08
N ILE A 294 -11.58 9.19 -13.46
CA ILE A 294 -10.72 8.00 -13.50
C ILE A 294 -10.26 7.81 -14.94
#